data_AF-A0A958B815-F1
#
_entry.id   AF-A0A958B815-F1
#
_cell.length_a   1.000
_cell.length_b   1.000
_cell.length_c   1.000
_cell.angle_alpha   90.00
_cell.angle_beta   90.00
_cell.angle_gamma   90.00
#
_symmetry.space_group_name_H-M   'P 1'
#
loop_
_entity.id
_entity.type
_entity.pdbx_description
1 polymer ?
#
loop_
_entity_poly.entity_id
_entity_poly.type
_entity_poly.pdbx_seq_one_letter_code
_entity_poly.pdbx_strand_id
1 'polypeptide(L)'
;MSPKILAEGSLIFWFHSYDALHEDRASIHVGKSSQDDFNDAKIWLEPEIEVARSGRTLRTHELNRALKIIKQNRAYLLEEWYGYTGRAG
;
A
#
# COMPACT_ATOMS: atom_id res chain seq x y z
N MET A 1 10.24 8.20 6.74
CA MET A 1 9.57 8.85 5.59
C MET A 1 8.89 7.77 4.80
N SER A 2 7.67 7.99 4.31
CA SER A 2 6.90 6.98 3.57
C SER A 2 7.05 7.21 2.06
N PRO A 3 7.84 6.40 1.34
CA PRO A 3 8.04 6.60 -0.09
C PRO A 3 6.73 6.39 -0.85
N LYS A 4 6.38 7.35 -1.71
CA LYS A 4 5.29 7.18 -2.68
C LYS A 4 5.78 6.25 -3.78
N ILE A 5 5.08 5.13 -3.97
CA ILE A 5 5.45 4.06 -4.90
C ILE A 5 4.69 4.18 -6.22
N LEU A 6 3.42 4.57 -6.14
CA LEU A 6 2.55 4.73 -7.29
C LEU A 6 1.53 5.85 -7.02
N ALA A 7 1.11 6.53 -8.08
CA ALA A 7 -0.05 7.40 -8.07
C ALA A 7 -0.89 7.15 -9.32
N GLU A 8 -2.19 7.00 -9.16
CA GLU A 8 -3.13 6.72 -10.24
C GLU A 8 -4.42 7.53 -10.03
N GLY A 9 -4.59 8.59 -10.81
CA GLY A 9 -5.62 9.59 -10.57
C GLY A 9 -5.46 10.24 -9.20
N SER A 10 -6.49 10.17 -8.35
CA SER A 10 -6.45 10.68 -6.97
C SER A 10 -5.90 9.68 -5.95
N LEU A 11 -5.60 8.44 -6.36
CA LEU A 11 -5.10 7.40 -5.46
C LEU A 11 -3.58 7.50 -5.34
N ILE A 12 -3.09 7.47 -4.11
CA ILE A 12 -1.66 7.46 -3.80
C ILE A 12 -1.36 6.17 -3.04
N PHE A 13 -0.27 5.51 -3.43
CA PHE A 13 0.19 4.26 -2.83
C PHE A 13 1.56 4.49 -2.22
N TRP A 14 1.75 4.06 -0.97
CA TRP A 14 3.04 4.19 -0.26
C TRP A 14 3.32 3.02 0.65
N PHE A 15 4.59 2.87 1.00
CA PHE A 15 5.01 1.98 2.08
C PHE A 15 5.14 2.75 3.39
N HIS A 16 4.65 2.14 4.45
CA HIS A 16 4.76 2.67 5.79
C HIS A 16 6.05 2.15 6.43
N SER A 17 6.94 3.06 6.88
CA SER A 17 8.25 2.66 7.41
C SER A 17 8.17 1.80 8.66
N TYR A 18 7.14 1.99 9.49
CA TYR A 18 6.92 1.14 10.66
C TYR A 18 6.57 -0.29 10.25
N ASP A 19 5.76 -0.46 9.21
CA ASP A 19 5.40 -1.78 8.69
C ASP A 19 6.64 -2.49 8.15
N ALA A 20 7.46 -1.77 7.38
CA ALA A 20 8.70 -2.32 6.84
C ALA A 20 9.71 -2.80 7.89
N LEU A 21 9.65 -2.29 9.13
CA LEU A 21 10.53 -2.66 10.23
C LEU A 21 9.95 -3.73 11.16
N HIS A 22 8.63 -3.89 11.19
CA HIS A 22 7.94 -4.69 12.22
C HIS A 22 7.01 -5.76 11.66
N GLU A 23 6.69 -5.73 10.37
CA GLU A 23 5.79 -6.69 9.74
C GLU A 23 6.59 -7.66 8.88
N ASP A 24 6.32 -8.95 9.04
CA ASP A 24 6.94 -10.02 8.24
C ASP A 24 6.33 -10.16 6.84
N ARG A 25 5.24 -9.43 6.56
CA ARG A 25 4.46 -9.49 5.31
C ARG A 25 4.49 -8.14 4.60
N ALA A 26 4.63 -8.17 3.28
CA ALA A 26 4.54 -6.98 2.45
C ALA A 26 3.17 -6.29 2.53
N SER A 27 3.16 -5.02 2.93
CA SER A 27 1.96 -4.18 2.99
C SER A 27 2.09 -2.93 2.12
N ILE A 28 0.95 -2.46 1.63
CA ILE A 28 0.86 -1.16 0.96
C ILE A 28 -0.31 -0.36 1.51
N HIS A 29 -0.06 0.92 1.68
CA HIS A 29 -1.03 1.88 2.14
C HIS A 29 -1.60 2.67 0.96
N VAL A 30 -2.91 2.92 0.99
CA VAL A 30 -3.63 3.61 -0.08
C VAL A 30 -4.53 4.69 0.48
N GLY A 31 -4.30 5.91 -0.01
CA GLY A 31 -5.02 7.11 0.38
C GLY A 31 -5.50 7.89 -0.83
N LYS A 32 -6.26 8.95 -0.56
CA LYS A 32 -6.79 9.86 -1.57
C LYS A 32 -6.16 11.23 -1.41
N SER A 33 -5.57 11.75 -2.47
CA SER A 33 -4.95 13.09 -2.57
C SER A 33 -3.74 13.35 -1.66
N SER A 34 -3.65 12.71 -0.49
CA SER A 34 -2.53 12.80 0.45
C SER A 34 -2.26 11.46 1.14
N GLN A 35 -1.06 11.33 1.72
CA GLN A 35 -0.77 10.27 2.68
C GLN A 35 -1.45 10.62 4.01
N ASP A 36 -2.21 9.68 4.57
CA ASP A 36 -2.88 9.79 5.87
C ASP A 36 -2.90 8.40 6.49
N ASP A 37 -1.89 8.10 7.30
CA ASP A 37 -1.67 6.78 7.89
C ASP A 37 -2.77 6.36 8.92
N PHE A 38 -3.68 7.27 9.27
CA PHE A 38 -4.80 6.99 10.17
C PHE A 38 -6.07 6.57 9.42
N ASN A 39 -6.35 7.18 8.26
CA ASN A 39 -7.60 6.96 7.52
C ASN A 39 -7.42 6.24 6.19
N ASP A 40 -6.21 5.91 5.80
CA ASP A 40 -5.89 5.11 4.63
C ASP A 40 -6.28 3.63 4.75
N ALA A 41 -6.35 3.00 3.58
CA ALA A 41 -6.50 1.57 3.47
C ALA A 41 -5.13 0.89 3.56
N LYS A 42 -5.01 -0.18 4.33
CA LYS A 42 -3.85 -1.06 4.36
C LYS A 42 -4.21 -2.36 3.65
N ILE A 43 -3.36 -2.77 2.71
CA ILE A 43 -3.56 -3.95 1.87
C ILE A 43 -2.30 -4.82 1.99
N TRP A 44 -2.48 -6.09 2.32
CA TRP A 44 -1.44 -7.10 2.24
C TRP A 44 -1.20 -7.47 0.77
N LEU A 45 0.06 -7.62 0.39
CA LEU A 45 0.47 -8.03 -0.95
C LEU A 45 0.75 -9.54 -1.04
N GLU A 46 0.91 -10.20 0.11
CA GLU A 46 1.24 -11.62 0.20
C GLU A 46 0.66 -12.28 1.47
N PRO A 47 0.45 -13.62 1.48
CA PRO A 47 0.61 -14.55 0.36
C PRO A 47 -0.41 -14.30 -0.77
N GLU A 48 -1.57 -13.75 -0.41
CA GLU A 48 -2.59 -13.25 -1.34
C GLU A 48 -2.84 -11.75 -1.10
N ILE A 49 -3.49 -11.09 -2.06
CA ILE A 49 -3.90 -9.70 -1.90
C ILE A 49 -5.15 -9.64 -1.03
N GLU A 50 -5.00 -9.00 0.13
CA GLU A 50 -6.05 -8.95 1.16
C GLU A 50 -6.16 -7.54 1.75
N VAL A 51 -7.38 -7.08 2.00
CA VAL A 51 -7.62 -5.80 2.70
C VAL A 51 -7.44 -6.03 4.20
N ALA A 52 -6.33 -5.56 4.77
CA ALA A 52 -6.10 -5.58 6.20
C ALA A 52 -6.96 -4.54 6.93
N ARG A 53 -7.09 -3.36 6.30
CA ARG A 53 -7.89 -2.24 6.79
C ARG A 53 -8.42 -1.45 5.61
N SER A 54 -9.72 -1.17 5.59
CA SER A 54 -10.35 -0.40 4.49
C SER A 54 -10.10 1.10 4.59
N GLY A 55 -9.74 1.60 5.76
CA GLY A 55 -9.63 3.03 6.04
C GLY A 55 -10.99 3.74 6.04
N ARG A 56 -10.95 5.08 6.11
CA ARG A 56 -12.12 5.98 5.99
C ARG A 56 -12.04 6.89 4.77
N THR A 57 -10.85 7.03 4.17
CA THR A 57 -10.59 7.97 3.08
C THR A 57 -11.12 7.47 1.73
N LEU A 58 -11.18 6.15 1.51
CA LEU A 58 -11.62 5.56 0.25
C LEU A 58 -13.07 5.09 0.33
N ARG A 59 -13.87 5.47 -0.67
CA ARG A 59 -15.19 4.85 -0.91
C ARG A 59 -15.00 3.44 -1.48
N THR A 60 -16.02 2.59 -1.38
CA THR A 60 -15.97 1.19 -1.86
C THR A 60 -15.49 1.04 -3.31
N HIS A 61 -15.94 1.91 -4.21
CA HIS A 61 -15.50 1.87 -5.62
C HIS A 61 -14.03 2.30 -5.81
N GLU A 62 -13.55 3.22 -4.97
CA GLU A 62 -12.15 3.66 -4.98
C GLU A 62 -11.23 2.56 -4.43
N LEU A 63 -11.65 1.89 -3.35
CA LEU A 63 -10.96 0.72 -2.81
C LEU A 63 -10.91 -0.43 -3.83
N ASN A 64 -12.03 -0.71 -4.51
CA ASN A 64 -12.05 -1.72 -5.58
C ASN A 64 -11.11 -1.37 -6.75
N ARG A 65 -11.05 -0.08 -7.11
CA ARG A 65 -10.09 0.40 -8.12
C ARG A 65 -8.65 0.24 -7.63
N ALA A 66 -8.36 0.59 -6.38
CA ALA A 66 -7.05 0.39 -5.78
C ALA A 66 -6.63 -1.08 -5.79
N LEU A 67 -7.52 -1.99 -5.40
CA LEU A 67 -7.27 -3.44 -5.44
C LEU A 67 -6.99 -3.94 -6.86
N LYS A 68 -7.68 -3.41 -7.87
CA LYS A 68 -7.40 -3.74 -9.28
C LYS A 68 -5.99 -3.30 -9.69
N ILE A 69 -5.60 -2.08 -9.34
CA ILE A 69 -4.27 -1.52 -9.62
C ILE A 69 -3.19 -2.35 -8.92
N ILE A 70 -3.39 -2.69 -7.64
CA ILE A 70 -2.46 -3.51 -6.86
C ILE A 70 -2.32 -4.90 -7.47
N LYS A 71 -3.43 -5.54 -7.87
CA LYS A 71 -3.39 -6.84 -8.56
C LYS A 71 -2.58 -6.78 -9.85
N GLN A 72 -2.74 -5.72 -10.64
CA GLN A 72 -2.01 -5.53 -11.91
C GLN A 72 -0.52 -5.28 -11.69
N ASN A 73 -0.15 -4.61 -10.61
CA ASN A 73 1.22 -4.21 -10.31
C ASN A 73 1.88 -5.05 -9.22
N ARG A 74 1.29 -6.19 -8.82
CA ARG A 74 1.69 -6.94 -7.63
C ARG A 74 3.17 -7.29 -7.61
N ALA A 75 3.70 -7.78 -8.71
CA ALA A 75 5.12 -8.16 -8.82
C ALA A 75 6.05 -6.96 -8.57
N TYR A 76 5.77 -5.82 -9.21
CA TYR A 76 6.49 -4.57 -9.01
C TYR A 76 6.40 -4.06 -7.56
N LEU A 77 5.21 -4.09 -6.97
CA LEU A 77 5.02 -3.64 -5.58
C LEU A 77 5.78 -4.53 -4.58
N LEU A 78 5.88 -5.83 -4.82
CA LEU A 78 6.68 -6.74 -4.00
C LEU A 78 8.18 -6.48 -4.17
N GLU A 79 8.65 -6.29 -5.40
CA GLU A 79 10.05 -5.94 -5.69
C GLU A 79 10.45 -4.65 -4.96
N GLU A 80 9.63 -3.60 -5.07
CA GLU A 80 9.86 -2.33 -4.38
C GLU A 80 9.80 -2.49 -2.85
N TRP A 81 8.89 -3.32 -2.33
CA TRP A 81 8.80 -3.58 -0.88
C TRP A 81 10.08 -4.21 -0.34
N TYR A 82 10.57 -5.29 -0.95
CA TYR A 82 11.79 -5.95 -0.49
C TYR A 82 13.04 -5.10 -0.73
N GLY A 83 13.05 -4.33 -1.82
CA GLY A 83 14.08 -3.32 -2.03
C GLY A 83 14.05 -2.20 -0.98
N TYR A 84 12.89 -1.87 -0.44
CA TYR A 84 12.72 -0.88 0.61
C TYR A 84 13.10 -1.43 2.00
N THR A 85 12.60 -2.61 2.38
CA THR A 85 12.92 -3.24 3.68
C THR A 85 14.38 -3.64 3.79
N GLY A 86 14.99 -4.14 2.71
CA GLY A 86 16.41 -4.47 2.68
C GLY A 86 17.36 -3.26 2.78
N ARG A 87 16.86 -2.03 2.59
CA ARG A 87 17.60 -0.78 2.84
C ARG A 87 17.27 -0.15 4.19
N ALA A 88 16.18 -0.57 4.82
CA ALA A 88 15.68 -0.02 6.08
C ALA A 88 16.22 -0.76 7.31
N GLY A 89 16.74 -1.98 7.14
CA GLY A 89 17.55 -2.71 8.13
C GLY A 89 19.04 -2.37 8.01
#